data_AF-A0A926E2L2-F1
#
_entry.id   AF-A0A926E2L2-F1
#
_cell.length_a   1.000
_cell.length_b   1.000
_cell.length_c   1.000
_cell.angle_alpha   90.00
_cell.angle_beta   90.00
_cell.angle_gamma   90.00
#
_symmetry.space_group_name_H-M   'P 1'
#
loop_
_entity.id
_entity.type
_entity.pdbx_description
1 polymer ?
#
loop_
_entity_poly.entity_id
_entity_poly.type
_entity_poly.pdbx_seq_one_letter_code
_entity_poly.pdbx_strand_id
1 'polypeptide(L)'
;KSTLTTKTLSKTGWTGSEPPFTYSLSVSGVTSSSVQEILPTTDATEEQIVALQAANMQDSGQSAGKITVKAWGDKPEIDLPVRIIIRGDL
;
A
#
# COMPACT_ATOMS: atom_id res chain seq x y z
N LYS A 1 -5.96 8.31 -18.92
CA LYS A 1 -4.56 8.68 -18.54
C LYS A 1 -4.33 8.25 -17.10
N SER A 2 -3.26 7.50 -16.84
CA SER A 2 -2.90 7.05 -15.48
C SER A 2 -2.44 8.22 -14.60
N THR A 3 -2.65 8.09 -13.29
CA THR A 3 -2.21 9.07 -12.29
C THR A 3 -1.26 8.44 -11.29
N LEU A 4 -0.30 9.22 -10.78
CA LEU A 4 0.69 8.80 -9.79
C LEU A 4 0.55 9.64 -8.52
N THR A 5 0.50 9.00 -7.36
CA THR A 5 0.55 9.67 -6.05
C THR A 5 1.50 8.95 -5.10
N THR A 6 2.14 9.70 -4.21
CA THR A 6 2.93 9.15 -3.11
C THR A 6 2.08 9.09 -1.83
N LYS A 7 2.29 8.07 -1.01
CA LYS A 7 1.66 7.84 0.29
C LYS A 7 2.67 7.23 1.26
N THR A 8 2.35 7.31 2.55
CA THR A 8 3.07 6.60 3.60
C THR A 8 2.12 5.63 4.28
N LEU A 9 2.49 4.35 4.36
CA LEU A 9 1.86 3.38 5.22
C LEU A 9 2.46 3.55 6.61
N SER A 10 1.74 4.20 7.52
CA SER A 10 2.27 4.42 8.85
C SER A 10 2.31 3.11 9.63
N LYS A 11 3.38 2.85 10.40
CA LYS A 11 3.48 1.65 11.23
C LYS A 11 2.28 1.46 12.17
N THR A 12 1.68 2.56 12.64
CA THR A 12 0.54 2.53 13.57
C THR A 12 -0.81 2.31 12.88
N GLY A 13 -0.86 2.35 11.54
CA GLY A 13 -2.10 2.16 10.78
C GLY A 13 -2.42 0.68 10.50
N TRP A 14 -1.50 -0.24 10.81
CA TRP A 14 -1.71 -1.67 10.64
C TRP A 14 -2.54 -2.26 11.78
N THR A 15 -3.53 -3.06 11.42
CA THR A 15 -4.43 -3.75 12.35
C THR A 15 -4.28 -5.27 12.24
N GLY A 16 -4.74 -6.00 13.25
CA GLY A 16 -4.59 -7.46 13.37
C GLY A 16 -3.50 -7.87 14.35
N SER A 17 -3.68 -9.00 15.03
CA SER A 17 -2.68 -9.58 15.95
C SER A 17 -1.79 -10.62 15.26
N GLU A 18 -2.26 -11.21 14.16
CA GLU A 18 -1.59 -12.23 13.36
C GLU A 18 -1.78 -11.92 11.86
N PRO A 19 -0.92 -12.45 10.96
CA PRO A 19 -1.11 -12.30 9.52
C PRO A 19 -2.44 -12.88 9.02
N PRO A 20 -3.08 -12.26 8.00
CA PRO A 20 -2.65 -11.04 7.35
C PRO A 20 -2.99 -9.78 8.17
N PHE A 21 -2.00 -8.92 8.36
CA PHE A 21 -2.23 -7.58 8.93
C PHE A 21 -2.89 -6.69 7.89
N THR A 22 -3.83 -5.84 8.32
CA THR A 22 -4.66 -5.05 7.39
C THR A 22 -4.38 -3.56 7.55
N TYR A 23 -4.22 -2.87 6.43
CA TYR A 23 -4.08 -1.41 6.33
C TYR A 23 -5.15 -0.83 5.41
N SER A 24 -5.78 0.27 5.83
CA SER A 24 -6.73 1.01 5.00
C SER A 24 -6.11 2.33 4.55
N LEU A 25 -5.87 2.48 3.25
CA LEU A 25 -5.15 3.62 2.68
C LEU A 25 -6.07 4.51 1.84
N SER A 26 -6.18 5.77 2.21
CA SER A 26 -6.95 6.77 1.45
C SER A 26 -6.17 7.26 0.23
N VAL A 27 -6.76 7.07 -0.96
CA VAL A 27 -6.17 7.38 -2.27
C VAL A 27 -7.24 7.97 -3.17
N SER A 28 -7.15 9.28 -3.42
CA SER A 28 -8.05 9.98 -4.36
C SER A 28 -7.96 9.37 -5.76
N GLY A 29 -9.11 9.21 -6.42
CA GLY A 29 -9.19 8.63 -7.77
C GLY A 29 -9.41 7.11 -7.80
N VAL A 30 -9.23 6.41 -6.68
CA VAL A 30 -9.60 4.98 -6.59
C VAL A 30 -11.12 4.85 -6.63
N THR A 31 -11.62 3.88 -7.40
CA THR A 31 -13.02 3.51 -7.50
C THR A 31 -13.21 2.03 -7.16
N SER A 32 -14.42 1.51 -7.24
CA SER A 32 -14.67 0.07 -7.10
C SER A 32 -14.06 -0.78 -8.23
N SER A 33 -13.75 -0.18 -9.39
CA SER A 33 -13.26 -0.89 -10.59
C SER A 33 -11.94 -0.36 -11.15
N SER A 34 -11.36 0.68 -10.58
CA SER A 34 -10.01 1.14 -10.95
C SER A 34 -8.98 0.04 -10.67
N VAL A 35 -7.86 0.06 -11.38
CA VAL A 35 -6.73 -0.83 -11.08
C VAL A 35 -5.55 0.00 -10.61
N GLN A 36 -4.86 -0.49 -9.58
CA GLN A 36 -3.80 0.22 -8.91
C GLN A 36 -2.55 -0.66 -8.81
N GLU A 37 -1.39 -0.04 -8.92
CA GLU A 37 -0.11 -0.66 -8.61
C GLU A 37 0.46 0.04 -7.39
N ILE A 38 0.94 -0.73 -6.42
CA ILE A 38 1.60 -0.24 -5.20
C ILE A 38 3.08 -0.60 -5.29
N LEU A 39 3.94 0.42 -5.26
CA LEU A 39 5.39 0.28 -5.43
C LEU A 39 6.11 1.05 -4.31
N PRO A 40 7.34 0.70 -3.95
CA PRO A 40 8.18 1.58 -3.12
C PRO A 40 8.38 2.96 -3.78
N THR A 41 8.64 3.99 -2.98
CA THR A 41 9.21 5.24 -3.50
C THR A 41 10.65 5.02 -3.97
N THR A 42 11.13 5.90 -4.86
CA THR A 42 12.49 5.79 -5.42
C THR A 42 13.58 6.20 -4.44
N ASP A 43 13.20 6.86 -3.35
CA ASP A 43 14.04 7.36 -2.27
C ASP A 43 13.83 6.57 -0.95
N ALA A 44 13.12 5.43 -0.99
CA ALA A 44 12.97 4.56 0.17
C ALA A 44 14.34 4.05 0.65
N THR A 45 14.56 4.06 1.96
CA THR A 45 15.81 3.57 2.56
C THR A 45 15.91 2.05 2.45
N GLU A 46 17.11 1.50 2.64
CA GLU A 46 17.32 0.05 2.65
C GLU A 46 16.43 -0.65 3.68
N GLU A 47 16.32 -0.08 4.89
CA GLU A 47 15.47 -0.61 5.96
C GLU A 47 13.98 -0.61 5.55
N GLN A 48 13.53 0.44 4.85
CA GLN A 48 12.16 0.51 4.33
C GLN A 48 11.92 -0.53 3.23
N ILE A 49 12.90 -0.78 2.35
CA ILE A 49 12.80 -1.82 1.33
C ILE A 49 12.74 -3.21 1.95
N VAL A 50 13.61 -3.51 2.93
CA VAL A 50 13.59 -4.78 3.67
C VAL A 50 12.24 -4.98 4.37
N ALA A 51 11.71 -3.95 5.03
CA ALA A 51 10.40 -4.03 5.68
C ALA A 51 9.25 -4.22 4.68
N LEU A 52 9.28 -3.57 3.51
CA LEU A 52 8.30 -3.78 2.43
C LEU A 52 8.32 -5.23 1.91
N GLN A 53 9.50 -5.82 1.77
CA GLN A 53 9.67 -7.21 1.34
C GLN A 53 9.20 -8.20 2.42
N ALA A 54 9.62 -7.99 3.67
CA ALA A 54 9.23 -8.83 4.81
C ALA A 54 7.71 -8.81 5.05
N ALA A 55 7.05 -7.67 4.81
CA ALA A 55 5.61 -7.55 4.93
C ALA A 55 4.82 -8.42 3.92
N ASN A 56 5.43 -8.80 2.79
CA ASN A 56 4.77 -9.57 1.72
C ASN A 56 3.38 -9.00 1.38
N MET A 57 3.36 -7.72 0.99
CA MET A 57 2.14 -6.95 0.84
C MET A 57 1.36 -7.31 -0.42
N GLN A 58 0.03 -7.33 -0.31
CA GLN A 58 -0.89 -7.53 -1.43
C GLN A 58 -2.04 -6.53 -1.38
N ASP A 59 -2.41 -5.99 -2.55
CA ASP A 59 -3.72 -5.36 -2.70
C ASP A 59 -4.80 -6.43 -2.45
N SER A 60 -5.72 -6.14 -1.55
CA SER A 60 -6.75 -7.08 -1.08
C SER A 60 -8.15 -6.50 -1.16
N GLY A 61 -8.34 -5.40 -1.89
CA GLY A 61 -9.65 -4.84 -2.19
C GLY A 61 -9.68 -3.32 -2.18
N GLN A 62 -10.75 -2.76 -2.73
CA GLN A 62 -10.85 -1.33 -3.00
C GLN A 62 -12.29 -0.83 -2.92
N SER A 63 -12.44 0.46 -2.65
CA SER A 63 -13.69 1.20 -2.79
C SER A 63 -13.40 2.66 -3.11
N ALA A 64 -14.43 3.48 -3.33
CA ALA A 64 -14.25 4.89 -3.67
C ALA A 64 -13.29 5.60 -2.69
N GLY A 65 -12.18 6.10 -3.23
CA GLY A 65 -11.15 6.84 -2.50
C GLY A 65 -10.23 6.00 -1.60
N LYS A 66 -10.26 4.66 -1.70
CA LYS A 66 -9.59 3.79 -0.71
C LYS A 66 -9.10 2.45 -1.26
N ILE A 67 -7.92 2.05 -0.80
CA ILE A 67 -7.33 0.72 -1.02
C ILE A 67 -7.21 -0.01 0.32
N THR A 68 -7.39 -1.32 0.31
CA THR A 68 -7.11 -2.22 1.43
C THR A 68 -5.87 -3.03 1.10
N VAL A 69 -4.82 -2.86 1.90
CA VAL A 69 -3.56 -3.60 1.74
C VAL A 69 -3.48 -4.65 2.85
N LYS A 70 -3.05 -5.86 2.50
CA LYS A 70 -2.74 -6.91 3.47
C LYS A 70 -1.25 -7.21 3.47
N ALA A 71 -0.65 -7.31 4.65
CA ALA A 71 0.70 -7.84 4.84
C ALA A 71 0.59 -9.29 5.34
N TRP A 72 1.08 -10.24 4.54
CA TRP A 72 1.01 -11.68 4.86
C TRP A 72 2.25 -12.20 5.58
N GLY A 73 3.35 -11.45 5.55
CA GLY A 73 4.53 -11.71 6.36
C GLY A 73 4.49 -10.90 7.63
N ASP A 74 5.51 -10.07 7.85
CA ASP A 74 5.65 -9.31 9.10
C ASP A 74 4.75 -8.07 9.13
N LYS A 75 4.33 -7.67 10.34
CA LYS A 75 3.68 -6.37 10.55
C LYS A 75 4.74 -5.27 10.45
N PRO A 76 4.57 -4.25 9.61
CA PRO A 76 5.54 -3.16 9.54
C PRO A 76 5.70 -2.41 10.87
N GLU A 77 6.95 -2.30 11.33
CA GLU A 77 7.33 -1.56 12.54
C GLU A 77 7.93 -0.17 12.26
N ILE A 78 8.06 0.19 10.98
CA ILE A 78 8.50 1.49 10.48
C ILE A 78 7.52 2.02 9.43
N ASP A 79 7.54 3.33 9.21
CA ASP A 79 6.72 3.95 8.17
C ASP A 79 7.26 3.58 6.78
N LEU A 80 6.38 3.08 5.90
CA LEU A 80 6.74 2.60 4.57
C LEU A 80 6.25 3.57 3.49
N PRO A 81 7.15 4.28 2.79
CA PRO A 81 6.77 5.16 1.71
C PRO A 81 6.47 4.35 0.44
N VAL A 82 5.31 4.59 -0.15
CA VAL A 82 4.83 3.92 -1.35
C VAL A 82 4.35 4.92 -2.40
N ARG A 83 4.46 4.51 -3.66
CA ARG A 83 3.87 5.16 -4.82
C ARG A 83 2.70 4.32 -5.28
N ILE A 84 1.64 5.00 -5.71
CA ILE A 84 0.42 4.38 -6.20
C ILE A 84 0.16 4.89 -7.60
N ILE A 85 0.12 3.97 -8.55
CA ILE A 85 -0.28 4.26 -9.93
C ILE A 85 -1.71 3.80 -10.08
N ILE A 86 -2.63 4.73 -10.36
CA ILE A 86 -3.99 4.37 -10.77
C ILE A 86 -4.00 4.30 -12.30
N ARG A 87 -4.26 3.11 -12.83
CA ARG A 87 -4.29 2.83 -14.27
C ARG A 87 -5.48 3.56 -14.90
N GLY A 88 -5.21 4.28 -15.99
CA GLY A 88 -6.24 4.99 -16.75
C GLY A 88 -6.25 4.60 -18.22
N ASP A 89 -5.76 3.39 -18.50
CA ASP A 89 -5.59 2.73 -19.79
C ASP A 89 -6.31 1.37 -19.88
N LEU A 90 -7.08 1.03 -18.83
CA LEU A 90 -7.90 -0.19 -18.74
C LEU A 90 -9.38 0.15 -18.88
#